data_AF-A0A1A8N0P1-F1
#
_entry.id   AF-A0A1A8N0P1-F1
#
_cell.length_a   1.000
_cell.length_b   1.000
_cell.length_c   1.000
_cell.angle_alpha   90.00
_cell.angle_beta   90.00
_cell.angle_gamma   90.00
#
_symmetry.space_group_name_H-M   'P 1'
#
loop_
_entity.id
_entity.type
_entity.pdbx_description
1 polymer ?
#
loop_
_entity_poly.entity_id
_entity_poly.type
_entity_poly.pdbx_seq_one_letter_code
_entity_poly.pdbx_strand_id
1 'polypeptide(L)'
;MEHPTFKKAQNGTLILKASDEAKAVGPQRQGYRAKQPEEVEAEARAHVASEGGDVNNATLVLSRWKVQFGTYQGKTFHWLLQNNVGYAVMVVASHQKERERTGSQSPLMANKDAFTRYSLAYPEFAEAVWFRQAFEEAWVKSLQPDQEGLALVGFGDFLFESLQSL
;
A
#
# COMPACT_ATOMS: atom_id res chain seq x y z
N MET A 1 -9.19 19.05 -3.31
CA MET A 1 -8.66 17.70 -3.56
C MET A 1 -8.31 17.09 -2.23
N GLU A 2 -9.02 16.07 -1.77
CA GLU A 2 -8.71 15.43 -0.48
C GLU A 2 -7.55 14.45 -0.67
N HIS A 3 -6.33 14.91 -0.38
CA HIS A 3 -5.17 14.03 -0.25
C HIS A 3 -5.31 13.22 1.04
N PRO A 4 -4.91 11.92 1.05
CA PRO A 4 -4.91 11.14 2.28
C PRO A 4 -3.97 11.79 3.29
N THR A 5 -4.50 12.01 4.49
CA THR A 5 -3.71 12.46 5.64
C THR A 5 -2.97 11.26 6.22
N PHE A 6 -1.69 11.14 5.89
CA PHE A 6 -0.84 10.11 6.47
C PHE A 6 -0.57 10.40 7.95
N LYS A 7 -0.65 9.36 8.79
CA LYS A 7 -0.23 9.47 10.19
C LYS A 7 1.30 9.51 10.25
N LYS A 8 1.84 10.53 10.91
CA LYS A 8 3.28 10.77 11.03
C LYS A 8 3.68 10.83 12.51
N ALA A 9 4.89 10.36 12.81
CA ALA A 9 5.52 10.56 14.10
C ALA A 9 5.99 12.02 14.25
N GLN A 10 6.47 12.40 15.44
CA GLN A 10 6.91 13.78 15.72
C GLN A 10 8.07 14.23 14.82
N ASN A 11 8.89 13.30 14.35
CA ASN A 11 10.00 13.52 13.41
C ASN A 11 9.54 13.62 11.93
N GLY A 12 8.25 13.50 11.64
CA GLY A 12 7.70 13.56 10.29
C GLY A 12 7.68 12.23 9.54
N THR A 13 8.24 11.15 10.12
CA THR A 13 8.25 9.82 9.51
C THR A 13 6.86 9.19 9.50
N LEU A 14 6.54 8.43 8.45
CA LEU A 14 5.29 7.69 8.33
C LEU A 14 5.13 6.65 9.44
N ILE A 15 3.99 6.66 10.12
CA ILE A 15 3.62 5.60 11.06
C ILE A 15 3.08 4.42 10.26
N LEU A 16 3.83 3.33 10.23
CA LEU A 16 3.47 2.11 9.50
C LEU A 16 2.48 1.21 10.25
N LYS A 17 2.26 1.46 11.55
CA LYS A 17 1.39 0.66 12.39
C LYS A 17 -0.09 0.90 12.05
N ALA A 18 -0.89 -0.16 12.10
CA ALA A 18 -2.35 -0.08 11.98
C ALA A 18 -2.95 0.84 13.07
N SER A 19 -3.86 1.71 12.66
CA SER A 19 -4.68 2.51 13.58
C SER A 19 -5.68 1.65 14.34
N ASP A 20 -6.34 2.22 15.36
CA ASP A 20 -7.37 1.51 16.10
C ASP A 20 -8.60 1.23 15.22
N GLU A 21 -8.92 2.13 14.29
CA GLU A 21 -9.96 1.90 13.27
C GLU A 21 -9.58 0.75 12.34
N ALA A 22 -8.30 0.62 11.98
CA ALA A 22 -7.81 -0.50 11.19
C ALA A 22 -7.82 -1.83 11.94
N LYS A 23 -7.55 -1.82 13.24
CA LYS A 23 -7.64 -3.02 14.09
C LYS A 23 -9.09 -3.45 14.34
N ALA A 24 -10.02 -2.51 14.34
CA ALA A 24 -11.45 -2.77 14.53
C ALA A 24 -12.12 -3.37 13.28
N VAL A 25 -11.43 -3.45 12.14
CA VAL A 25 -11.96 -4.10 10.94
C VAL A 25 -12.10 -5.60 11.20
N GLY A 26 -13.34 -6.07 11.22
CA GLY A 26 -13.67 -7.48 11.38
C GLY A 26 -13.20 -8.36 10.22
N PRO A 27 -13.32 -9.69 10.36
CA PRO A 27 -12.82 -10.64 9.38
C PRO A 27 -13.48 -10.47 8.01
N GLN A 28 -12.73 -10.84 6.97
CA GLN A 28 -13.20 -10.81 5.58
C GLN A 28 -14.46 -11.69 5.42
N ARG A 29 -15.45 -11.19 4.68
CA ARG A 29 -16.66 -11.96 4.37
C ARG A 29 -16.32 -13.13 3.45
N GLN A 30 -16.75 -14.33 3.82
CA GLN A 30 -16.62 -15.52 2.97
C GLN A 30 -17.46 -15.37 1.70
N GLY A 31 -17.02 -16.00 0.61
CA GLY A 31 -17.74 -16.00 -0.68
C GLY A 31 -17.60 -14.71 -1.49
N TYR A 32 -16.60 -13.88 -1.20
CA TYR A 32 -16.38 -12.65 -1.96
C TYR A 32 -15.90 -12.93 -3.39
N ARG A 33 -16.60 -12.34 -4.36
CA ARG A 33 -16.17 -12.27 -5.75
C ARG A 33 -15.58 -10.89 -6.03
N ALA A 34 -14.35 -10.85 -6.54
CA ALA A 34 -13.76 -9.60 -7.02
C ALA A 34 -14.55 -9.04 -8.20
N LYS A 35 -14.91 -7.77 -8.12
CA LYS A 35 -15.64 -7.05 -9.18
C LYS A 35 -14.71 -6.67 -10.30
N GLN A 36 -15.25 -6.53 -11.51
CA GLN A 36 -14.48 -6.03 -12.64
C GLN A 36 -14.06 -4.57 -12.42
N PRO A 37 -12.95 -4.11 -13.02
CA PRO A 37 -12.47 -2.73 -12.86
C PRO A 37 -13.54 -1.69 -13.16
N GLU A 38 -14.37 -1.92 -14.18
CA GLU A 38 -15.43 -1.01 -14.62
C GLU A 38 -16.53 -0.88 -13.56
N GLU A 39 -16.87 -1.97 -12.88
CA GLU A 39 -17.84 -1.97 -11.77
C GLU A 39 -17.30 -1.19 -10.57
N VAL A 40 -16.01 -1.39 -10.23
CA VAL A 40 -15.37 -0.66 -9.13
C VAL A 40 -15.26 0.83 -9.46
N GLU A 41 -14.94 1.17 -10.71
CA GLU A 41 -14.87 2.55 -11.18
C GLU A 41 -16.24 3.23 -11.15
N ALA A 42 -17.29 2.56 -11.64
CA ALA A 42 -18.65 3.08 -11.61
C ALA A 42 -19.11 3.37 -10.17
N GLU A 43 -18.85 2.46 -9.23
CA GLU A 43 -19.13 2.69 -7.80
C GLU A 43 -18.34 3.88 -7.24
N ALA A 44 -17.07 4.01 -7.58
CA ALA A 44 -16.23 5.12 -7.13
C ALA A 44 -16.71 6.46 -7.70
N ARG A 45 -17.07 6.51 -8.98
CA ARG A 45 -17.61 7.72 -9.64
C ARG A 45 -18.95 8.13 -9.04
N ALA A 46 -19.84 7.16 -8.79
CA ALA A 46 -21.11 7.42 -8.11
C ALA A 46 -20.90 8.00 -6.71
N HIS A 47 -19.92 7.46 -5.96
CA HIS A 47 -19.54 7.98 -4.65
C HIS A 47 -19.00 9.42 -4.74
N VAL A 48 -18.07 9.70 -5.66
CA VAL A 48 -17.54 11.05 -5.89
C VAL A 48 -18.67 12.04 -6.25
N ALA A 49 -19.58 11.66 -7.14
CA ALA A 49 -20.70 12.49 -7.53
C ALA A 49 -21.64 12.79 -6.34
N SER A 50 -21.89 11.80 -5.48
CA SER A 50 -22.73 11.99 -4.28
C SER A 50 -22.13 12.95 -3.26
N GLU A 51 -20.80 13.08 -3.22
CA GLU A 51 -20.06 14.04 -2.39
C GLU A 51 -19.89 15.41 -3.08
N GLY A 52 -20.45 15.61 -4.28
CA GLY A 52 -20.30 16.84 -5.07
C GLY A 52 -18.90 17.02 -5.67
N GLY A 53 -18.11 15.95 -5.75
CA GLY A 53 -16.76 15.97 -6.31
C GLY A 53 -16.71 15.87 -7.84
N ASP A 54 -15.56 16.21 -8.41
CA ASP A 54 -15.31 16.09 -9.86
C ASP A 54 -15.02 14.65 -10.26
N VAL A 55 -15.96 14.03 -10.99
CA VAL A 55 -15.83 12.66 -11.50
C VAL A 55 -14.75 12.54 -12.60
N ASN A 56 -14.31 13.63 -13.21
CA ASN A 56 -13.23 13.60 -14.20
C ASN A 56 -11.83 13.66 -13.56
N ASN A 57 -11.76 13.97 -12.26
CA ASN A 57 -10.52 13.91 -11.51
C ASN A 57 -10.16 12.46 -11.18
N ALA A 58 -9.27 11.87 -11.99
CA ALA A 58 -8.87 10.48 -11.87
C ALA A 58 -8.33 10.11 -10.47
N THR A 59 -7.55 10.98 -9.83
CA THR A 59 -7.02 10.74 -8.49
C THR A 59 -8.13 10.74 -7.44
N LEU A 60 -9.11 11.65 -7.56
CA LEU A 60 -10.26 11.69 -6.66
C LEU A 60 -11.12 10.43 -6.82
N VAL A 61 -11.38 9.99 -8.06
CA VAL A 61 -12.08 8.74 -8.34
C VAL A 61 -11.31 7.56 -7.72
N LEU A 62 -10.01 7.42 -8.00
CA LEU A 62 -9.17 6.36 -7.42
C LEU A 62 -9.21 6.36 -5.88
N SER A 63 -9.26 7.53 -5.25
CA SER A 63 -9.37 7.63 -3.78
C SER A 63 -10.61 6.91 -3.24
N ARG A 64 -11.69 6.83 -4.02
CA ARG A 64 -12.98 6.19 -3.68
C ARG A 64 -13.12 4.76 -4.19
N TRP A 65 -12.13 4.24 -4.94
CA TRP A 65 -12.11 2.82 -5.30
C TRP A 65 -12.06 1.96 -4.04
N LYS A 66 -12.87 0.90 -4.02
CA LYS A 66 -12.87 -0.07 -2.92
C LYS A 66 -11.78 -1.11 -3.12
N VAL A 67 -11.04 -1.37 -2.06
CA VAL A 67 -10.12 -2.50 -1.94
C VAL A 67 -10.88 -3.80 -2.16
N GLN A 68 -10.39 -4.63 -3.08
CA GLN A 68 -11.00 -5.93 -3.44
C GLN A 68 -10.25 -7.12 -2.81
N PHE A 69 -9.16 -6.85 -2.08
CA PHE A 69 -8.22 -7.87 -1.59
C PHE A 69 -7.97 -7.78 -0.08
N GLY A 70 -7.66 -8.93 0.51
CA GLY A 70 -7.17 -9.05 1.90
C GLY A 70 -8.10 -8.45 2.96
N THR A 71 -7.50 -8.10 4.11
CA THR A 71 -8.23 -7.73 5.34
C THR A 71 -9.12 -6.50 5.18
N TYR A 72 -8.70 -5.52 4.38
CA TYR A 72 -9.40 -4.23 4.24
C TYR A 72 -10.39 -4.19 3.07
N GLN A 73 -10.79 -5.35 2.57
CA GLN A 73 -11.77 -5.46 1.50
C GLN A 73 -13.03 -4.64 1.79
N GLY A 74 -13.47 -3.85 0.81
CA GLY A 74 -14.63 -2.96 0.90
C GLY A 74 -14.33 -1.57 1.47
N LYS A 75 -13.17 -1.34 2.07
CA LYS A 75 -12.69 0.01 2.42
C LYS A 75 -12.17 0.72 1.17
N THR A 76 -12.16 2.05 1.18
CA THR A 76 -11.62 2.82 0.05
C THR A 76 -10.08 2.82 0.08
N PHE A 77 -9.46 3.08 -1.08
CA PHE A 77 -8.00 3.26 -1.14
C PHE A 77 -7.54 4.41 -0.25
N HIS A 78 -8.27 5.53 -0.25
CA HIS A 78 -8.02 6.67 0.64
C HIS A 78 -8.02 6.25 2.11
N TRP A 79 -9.06 5.52 2.53
CA TRP A 79 -9.17 5.04 3.90
C TRP A 79 -7.98 4.14 4.28
N LEU A 80 -7.55 3.25 3.38
CA LEU A 80 -6.43 2.35 3.66
C LEU A 80 -5.12 3.11 3.90
N LEU A 81 -4.82 4.11 3.05
CA LEU A 81 -3.62 4.95 3.18
C LEU A 81 -3.60 5.79 4.47
N GLN A 82 -4.77 6.12 5.05
CA GLN A 82 -4.84 6.84 6.32
C GLN A 82 -4.75 5.94 7.56
N ASN A 83 -5.19 4.68 7.43
CA ASN A 83 -5.42 3.82 8.60
C ASN A 83 -4.40 2.69 8.74
N ASN A 84 -3.76 2.25 7.65
CA ASN A 84 -2.69 1.25 7.74
C ASN A 84 -1.69 1.37 6.58
N VAL A 85 -0.76 2.33 6.70
CA VAL A 85 0.30 2.58 5.72
C VAL A 85 1.22 1.38 5.57
N GLY A 86 1.61 0.71 6.65
CA GLY A 86 2.53 -0.43 6.59
C GLY A 86 1.97 -1.60 5.79
N TYR A 87 0.68 -1.91 5.97
CA TYR A 87 0.01 -2.91 5.14
C TYR A 87 -0.05 -2.49 3.67
N ALA A 88 -0.41 -1.23 3.40
CA ALA A 88 -0.45 -0.70 2.05
C ALA A 88 0.92 -0.79 1.35
N VAL A 89 2.00 -0.40 2.03
CA VAL A 89 3.38 -0.48 1.53
C VAL A 89 3.74 -1.93 1.20
N MET A 90 3.46 -2.88 2.10
CA MET A 90 3.70 -4.31 1.86
C MET A 90 2.95 -4.83 0.64
N VAL A 91 1.68 -4.45 0.48
CA VAL A 91 0.87 -4.85 -0.68
C VAL A 91 1.47 -4.32 -1.97
N VAL A 92 1.83 -3.03 -2.03
CA VAL A 92 2.39 -2.43 -3.25
C VAL A 92 3.74 -3.04 -3.61
N ALA A 93 4.64 -3.19 -2.63
CA ALA A 93 5.95 -3.80 -2.83
C ALA A 93 5.83 -5.25 -3.35
N SER A 94 4.95 -6.04 -2.74
CA SER A 94 4.70 -7.43 -3.16
C SER A 94 4.06 -7.51 -4.55
N HIS A 95 3.14 -6.59 -4.84
CA HIS A 95 2.44 -6.53 -6.13
C HIS A 95 3.36 -6.16 -7.29
N GLN A 96 4.32 -5.25 -7.08
CA GLN A 96 5.32 -4.92 -8.10
C GLN A 96 6.17 -6.15 -8.48
N LYS A 97 6.65 -6.91 -7.48
CA LYS A 97 7.33 -8.20 -7.71
C LYS A 97 6.42 -9.23 -8.39
N GLU A 98 5.14 -9.28 -8.01
CA GLU A 98 4.15 -10.14 -8.66
C GLU A 98 4.01 -9.78 -10.15
N ARG A 99 3.97 -8.49 -10.50
CA ARG A 99 3.89 -8.01 -11.90
C ARG A 99 5.09 -8.38 -12.75
N GLU A 100 6.30 -8.41 -12.18
CA GLU A 100 7.50 -8.83 -12.91
C GLU A 100 7.44 -10.30 -13.33
N ARG A 101 6.71 -11.13 -12.56
CA ARG A 101 6.64 -12.58 -12.77
C ARG A 101 5.41 -13.02 -13.56
N THR A 102 4.32 -12.24 -13.56
CA THR A 102 3.05 -12.64 -14.20
C THR A 102 2.34 -11.49 -14.91
N GLY A 103 1.83 -11.78 -16.11
CA GLY A 103 0.96 -10.89 -16.89
C GLY A 103 -0.54 -11.07 -16.63
N SER A 104 -0.94 -11.69 -15.50
CA SER A 104 -2.35 -11.96 -15.18
C SER A 104 -3.20 -10.68 -15.15
N GLN A 105 -4.34 -10.72 -15.85
CA GLN A 105 -5.31 -9.63 -15.95
C GLN A 105 -6.55 -9.87 -15.09
N SER A 106 -6.42 -10.63 -14.00
CA SER A 106 -7.56 -10.91 -13.13
C SER A 106 -8.12 -9.61 -12.50
N PRO A 107 -9.40 -9.58 -12.07
CA PRO A 107 -9.96 -8.38 -11.46
C PRO A 107 -9.24 -7.93 -10.19
N LEU A 108 -8.71 -8.88 -9.40
CA LEU A 108 -7.87 -8.59 -8.23
C LEU A 108 -6.55 -7.92 -8.64
N MET A 109 -5.94 -8.41 -9.72
CA MET A 109 -4.71 -7.88 -10.27
C MET A 109 -4.92 -6.43 -10.72
N ALA A 110 -5.98 -6.15 -11.47
CA ALA A 110 -6.32 -4.79 -11.89
C ALA A 110 -6.65 -3.85 -10.70
N ASN A 111 -7.32 -4.35 -9.66
CA ASN A 111 -7.58 -3.55 -8.46
C ASN A 111 -6.30 -3.19 -7.71
N LYS A 112 -5.34 -4.12 -7.62
CA LYS A 112 -4.01 -3.83 -7.06
C LYS A 112 -3.21 -2.86 -7.94
N ASP A 113 -3.30 -2.94 -9.27
CA ASP A 113 -2.67 -1.95 -10.18
C ASP A 113 -3.19 -0.53 -9.93
N ALA A 114 -4.52 -0.40 -9.83
CA ALA A 114 -5.16 0.87 -9.53
C ALA A 114 -4.72 1.40 -8.15
N PHE A 115 -4.61 0.51 -7.15
CA PHE A 115 -4.11 0.87 -5.83
C PHE A 115 -2.66 1.35 -5.89
N THR A 116 -1.77 0.61 -6.56
CA THR A 116 -0.38 1.02 -6.78
C THR A 116 -0.28 2.39 -7.47
N ARG A 117 -1.06 2.63 -8.53
CA ARG A 117 -1.10 3.93 -9.22
C ARG A 117 -1.54 5.06 -8.29
N TYR A 118 -2.58 4.83 -7.48
CA TYR A 118 -3.06 5.82 -6.52
C TYR A 118 -2.03 6.12 -5.43
N SER A 119 -1.46 5.08 -4.82
CA SER A 119 -0.54 5.22 -3.69
C SER A 119 0.81 5.83 -4.10
N LEU A 120 1.35 5.47 -5.26
CA LEU A 120 2.62 6.02 -5.75
C LEU A 120 2.53 7.47 -6.25
N ALA A 121 1.31 8.03 -6.34
CA ALA A 121 1.15 9.47 -6.57
C ALA A 121 1.60 10.33 -5.36
N TYR A 122 1.89 9.71 -4.21
CA TYR A 122 2.33 10.37 -2.99
C TYR A 122 3.82 10.06 -2.73
N PRO A 123 4.74 11.06 -2.84
CA PRO A 123 6.17 10.84 -2.73
C PRO A 123 6.61 10.14 -1.43
N GLU A 124 6.06 10.55 -0.29
CA GLU A 124 6.37 9.93 1.01
C GLU A 124 5.98 8.44 1.08
N PHE A 125 4.92 8.05 0.39
CA PHE A 125 4.53 6.64 0.29
C PHE A 125 5.45 5.87 -0.67
N ALA A 126 5.79 6.47 -1.82
CA ALA A 126 6.70 5.86 -2.79
C ALA A 126 8.09 5.60 -2.17
N GLU A 127 8.59 6.53 -1.35
CA GLU A 127 9.83 6.37 -0.59
C GLU A 127 9.75 5.20 0.39
N ALA A 128 8.64 5.05 1.11
CA ALA A 128 8.45 3.92 2.03
C ALA A 128 8.39 2.56 1.29
N VAL A 129 7.82 2.51 0.09
CA VAL A 129 7.83 1.31 -0.77
C VAL A 129 9.26 0.99 -1.22
N TRP A 130 10.00 1.98 -1.69
CA TRP A 130 11.39 1.80 -2.10
C TRP A 130 12.26 1.31 -0.94
N PHE A 131 12.14 1.94 0.24
CA PHE A 131 12.84 1.51 1.45
C PHE A 131 12.53 0.05 1.78
N ARG A 132 11.25 -0.34 1.73
CA ARG A 132 10.82 -1.71 2.00
C ARG A 132 11.46 -2.71 1.04
N GLN A 133 11.50 -2.40 -0.26
CA GLN A 133 12.11 -3.26 -1.28
C GLN A 133 13.62 -3.39 -1.07
N ALA A 134 14.32 -2.27 -0.86
CA ALA A 134 15.76 -2.26 -0.60
C ALA A 134 16.11 -3.05 0.67
N PHE A 135 15.33 -2.90 1.73
CA PHE A 135 15.50 -3.67 2.96
C PHE A 135 15.32 -5.17 2.73
N GLU A 136 14.25 -5.58 2.03
CA GLU A 136 14.02 -7.00 1.71
C GLU A 136 15.15 -7.58 0.86
N GLU A 137 15.67 -6.84 -0.12
CA GLU A 137 16.80 -7.28 -0.94
C GLU A 137 18.09 -7.44 -0.12
N ALA A 138 18.40 -6.48 0.75
CA ALA A 138 19.55 -6.55 1.63
C ALA A 138 19.44 -7.71 2.62
N TRP A 139 18.25 -7.91 3.19
CA TRP A 139 17.97 -9.03 4.08
C TRP A 139 18.14 -10.39 3.38
N VAL A 140 17.64 -10.53 2.14
CA VAL A 140 17.84 -11.76 1.36
C VAL A 140 19.32 -12.01 1.07
N LYS A 141 20.10 -10.95 0.79
CA LYS A 141 21.55 -11.07 0.57
C LYS A 141 22.29 -11.50 1.84
N SER A 142 21.93 -10.95 3.00
CA SER A 142 22.57 -11.31 4.27
C SER A 142 22.30 -12.75 4.73
N LEU A 143 21.24 -13.38 4.20
CA LEU A 143 20.93 -14.79 4.44
C LEU A 143 21.78 -15.75 3.59
N GLN A 144 22.59 -15.24 2.65
CA GLN A 144 23.50 -16.09 1.87
C GLN A 144 24.74 -16.48 2.71
N PRO A 145 25.21 -17.73 2.61
CA PRO A 145 26.43 -18.16 3.31
C PRO A 145 27.60 -17.26 2.89
N ASP A 146 28.39 -16.75 3.83
CA ASP A 146 29.49 -15.77 3.68
C ASP A 146 29.13 -14.26 3.67
N GLN A 147 27.84 -13.92 3.72
CA GLN A 147 27.35 -12.53 3.70
C GLN A 147 26.70 -12.05 5.01
N GLU A 148 26.94 -12.76 6.12
CA GLU A 148 26.29 -12.52 7.43
C GLU A 148 26.49 -11.08 7.99
N GLY A 149 27.55 -10.37 7.55
CA GLY A 149 27.82 -8.97 7.92
C GLY A 149 27.11 -7.90 7.06
N LEU A 150 26.47 -8.27 5.95
CA LEU A 150 25.74 -7.33 5.08
C LEU A 150 24.30 -7.04 5.54
N ALA A 151 23.85 -7.65 6.64
CA ALA A 151 22.53 -7.36 7.19
C ALA A 151 22.46 -5.88 7.59
N LEU A 152 21.53 -5.15 6.99
CA LEU A 152 21.19 -3.80 7.42
C LEU A 152 20.44 -3.87 8.75
N VAL A 153 20.99 -3.26 9.78
CA VAL A 153 20.35 -3.21 11.09
C VAL A 153 19.54 -1.92 11.21
N GLY A 154 18.22 -2.05 11.24
CA GLY A 154 17.33 -0.93 11.54
C GLY A 154 16.99 -0.90 13.03
N PHE A 155 17.60 -0.01 13.80
CA PHE A 155 17.10 0.37 15.13
C PHE A 155 16.53 1.80 15.07
N GLY A 156 15.29 1.97 15.53
CA GLY A 156 14.56 3.25 15.50
C GLY A 156 13.92 3.58 14.14
N ASP A 157 13.48 4.84 13.97
CA ASP A 157 12.73 5.34 12.79
C ASP A 157 13.60 5.53 11.52
N PHE A 158 14.43 4.53 11.22
CA PHE A 158 15.33 4.34 10.07
C PHE A 158 16.75 4.91 10.22
N LEU A 159 17.68 4.05 10.66
CA LEU A 159 19.13 4.20 10.49
C LEU A 159 19.68 3.00 9.70
N PHE A 160 20.61 3.28 8.78
CA PHE A 160 21.35 2.28 8.01
C PHE A 160 22.79 2.23 8.52
N GLU A 161 23.11 1.21 9.33
CA GLU A 161 24.48 0.75 9.49
C GLU A 161 24.52 -0.75 9.16
N SER A 162 25.51 -1.14 8.36
CA SER A 162 25.84 -2.56 8.11
C SER A 162 26.64 -3.08 9.31
N LEU A 163 26.44 -4.34 9.72
CA LEU A 163 27.22 -4.95 10.81
C LEU A 163 28.74 -4.97 10.55
N GLN A 164 29.19 -4.76 9.30
CA GLN A 164 30.61 -4.64 8.96
C GLN A 164 31.31 -3.39 9.52
N SER A 165 30.57 -2.40 10.04
CA SER A 165 31.13 -1.15 10.56
C SER A 165 31.14 -1.02 12.09
N LEU A 166 30.89 -2.12 12.83
CA LEU A 166 31.02 -2.22 14.30
C LEU A 166 32.19 -3.14 14.68
#